data_AF-V5H2F4-F1
#
_entry.id   AF-V5H2F4-F1
#
_cell.length_a   1.000
_cell.length_b   1.000
_cell.length_c   1.000
_cell.angle_alpha   90.00
_cell.angle_beta   90.00
_cell.angle_gamma   90.00
#
_symmetry.space_group_name_H-M   'P 1'
#
loop_
_entity.id
_entity.type
_entity.pdbx_description
1 polymer ?
#
loop_
_entity_poly.entity_id
_entity_poly.type
_entity_poly.pdbx_seq_one_letter_code
_entity_poly.pdbx_strand_id
1 'polypeptide(L)'
;MKMFPTQLVFASLVAAIASDVSKSNSRDIDAWKTVSQIETFYLMYRSYEYDAGTGGTGKCVSVRLCDKNDTTRTATSRLMYRDAETTQLIGFTARVTMARSWNSTVDDIIRLGNADDCTATR
;
A
#
# COMPACT_ATOMS: atom_id res chain seq x y z
N MET A 1 -20.82 2.31 31.13
CA MET A 1 -19.42 1.83 31.09
C MET A 1 -19.31 0.89 29.90
N LYS A 2 -18.91 1.41 28.74
CA LYS A 2 -17.61 1.20 28.07
C LYS A 2 -17.28 -0.28 27.80
N MET A 3 -17.43 -0.67 26.54
CA MET A 3 -16.45 -1.53 25.88
C MET A 3 -16.30 -1.06 24.42
N PHE A 4 -15.06 -0.86 24.03
CA PHE A 4 -14.64 -0.21 22.78
C PHE A 4 -14.81 -1.16 21.60
N PRO A 5 -15.35 -0.73 20.46
CA PRO A 5 -15.21 -1.50 19.23
C PRO A 5 -13.78 -1.30 18.74
N THR A 6 -12.94 -2.31 18.96
CA THR A 6 -11.73 -2.53 18.16
C THR A 6 -12.17 -2.75 16.72
N GLN A 7 -12.36 -1.64 16.00
CA GLN A 7 -12.30 -1.63 14.55
C GLN A 7 -10.86 -1.99 14.19
N LEU A 8 -10.62 -3.29 14.02
CA LEU A 8 -9.46 -3.81 13.31
C LEU A 8 -9.59 -3.34 11.85
N VAL A 9 -9.16 -2.10 11.63
CA VAL A 9 -8.83 -1.53 10.33
C VAL A 9 -7.71 -2.38 9.77
N PHE A 10 -7.95 -3.17 8.73
CA PHE A 10 -6.96 -3.52 7.71
C PHE A 10 -7.71 -4.16 6.53
N ALA A 11 -8.45 -3.33 5.79
CA ALA A 11 -8.84 -3.70 4.43
C ALA A 11 -7.58 -3.61 3.56
N SER A 12 -7.11 -4.78 3.16
CA SER A 12 -5.88 -5.03 2.44
C SER A 12 -5.94 -4.47 1.01
N LEU A 13 -5.20 -3.40 0.75
CA LEU A 13 -4.83 -3.03 -0.62
C LEU A 13 -3.68 -3.94 -1.07
N VAL A 14 -4.01 -5.09 -1.65
CA VAL A 14 -3.05 -5.84 -2.46
C VAL A 14 -3.06 -5.22 -3.86
N ALA A 15 -2.25 -4.18 -4.05
CA ALA A 15 -1.95 -3.68 -5.38
C ALA A 15 -0.98 -4.68 -6.03
N ALA A 16 -1.50 -5.61 -6.83
CA ALA A 16 -0.68 -6.38 -7.74
C ALA A 16 -0.17 -5.43 -8.84
N ILE A 17 1.01 -4.84 -8.63
CA ILE A 17 1.71 -4.15 -9.71
C ILE A 17 2.26 -5.21 -10.67
N ALA A 18 1.49 -5.48 -11.73
CA ALA A 18 1.98 -6.23 -12.87
C ALA A 18 2.91 -5.34 -13.70
N SER A 19 4.11 -5.07 -13.20
CA SER A 19 5.25 -4.87 -14.12
C SER A 19 5.52 -6.22 -14.77
N ASP A 20 5.74 -6.27 -16.10
CA ASP A 20 5.99 -7.47 -16.91
C ASP A 20 6.92 -8.50 -16.22
N VAL A 21 6.38 -9.34 -15.34
CA VAL A 21 7.06 -10.49 -14.78
C VAL A 21 6.83 -11.61 -15.78
N SER A 22 7.70 -11.64 -16.78
CA SER A 22 7.89 -12.81 -17.62
C SER A 22 8.01 -14.02 -16.69
N LYS A 23 7.07 -14.98 -16.83
CA LYS A 23 7.06 -16.33 -16.23
C LYS A 23 8.24 -16.63 -15.29
N SER A 24 8.05 -16.42 -14.01
CA SER A 24 8.98 -16.88 -12.97
C SER A 24 8.24 -17.86 -12.08
N ASN A 25 8.46 -19.15 -12.32
CA ASN A 25 7.72 -20.25 -11.70
C ASN A 25 8.03 -20.50 -10.21
N SER A 26 8.86 -19.69 -9.54
CA SER A 26 9.17 -19.85 -8.10
C SER A 26 10.15 -18.79 -7.57
N ARG A 27 9.94 -17.51 -7.85
CA ARG A 27 10.71 -16.46 -7.17
C ARG A 27 9.76 -15.55 -6.43
N ASP A 28 9.87 -15.57 -5.11
CA ASP A 28 9.23 -14.60 -4.24
C ASP A 28 9.51 -13.20 -4.80
N ILE A 29 8.46 -12.39 -4.96
CA ILE A 29 8.60 -11.03 -5.46
C ILE A 29 9.11 -10.17 -4.30
N ASP A 30 10.28 -9.57 -4.47
CA ASP A 30 10.82 -8.64 -3.48
C ASP A 30 10.03 -7.32 -3.50
N ALA A 31 9.15 -7.14 -2.52
CA ALA A 31 8.29 -5.96 -2.39
C ALA A 31 9.08 -4.65 -2.28
N TRP A 32 10.32 -4.68 -1.80
CA TRP A 32 11.14 -3.46 -1.74
C TRP A 32 11.52 -2.92 -3.13
N LYS A 33 11.75 -3.82 -4.09
CA LYS A 33 12.06 -3.43 -5.47
C LYS A 33 10.87 -2.74 -6.14
N THR A 34 9.67 -3.03 -5.67
CA THR A 34 8.44 -2.35 -6.07
C THR A 34 8.34 -0.97 -5.42
N VAL A 35 8.44 -0.92 -4.09
CA VAL A 35 8.20 0.31 -3.31
C VAL A 35 9.25 1.39 -3.54
N SER A 36 10.49 1.00 -3.86
CA SER A 36 11.60 1.93 -4.08
C SER A 36 11.67 2.56 -5.48
N GLN A 37 10.71 2.26 -6.37
CA GLN A 37 10.64 2.88 -7.69
C GLN A 37 10.19 4.34 -7.57
N ILE A 38 10.83 5.23 -8.33
CA ILE A 38 10.60 6.68 -8.26
C ILE A 38 9.36 7.09 -9.08
N GLU A 39 8.91 6.22 -9.98
CA GLU A 39 7.75 6.42 -10.84
C GLU A 39 6.44 6.50 -10.04
N THR A 40 5.43 7.10 -10.64
CA THR A 40 4.07 7.10 -10.08
C THR A 40 3.29 5.95 -10.68
N PHE A 41 2.72 5.11 -9.82
CA PHE A 41 1.89 3.98 -10.22
C PHE A 41 0.42 4.33 -10.09
N TYR A 42 -0.37 3.83 -11.02
CA TYR A 42 -1.82 4.03 -11.04
C TYR A 42 -2.52 2.68 -10.91
N LEU A 43 -3.57 2.63 -10.09
CA LEU A 43 -4.43 1.45 -10.01
C LEU A 43 -5.36 1.44 -11.22
N MET A 44 -4.99 0.67 -12.23
CA MET A 44 -5.78 0.53 -13.46
C MET A 44 -6.91 -0.48 -13.29
N TYR A 45 -6.68 -1.54 -12.52
CA TYR A 45 -7.61 -2.65 -12.33
C TYR A 45 -7.64 -3.08 -10.86
N ARG A 46 -8.83 -3.42 -10.36
CA ARG A 46 -9.03 -4.06 -9.05
C ARG A 46 -10.18 -5.07 -9.14
N SER A 47 -10.08 -6.17 -8.41
CA SER A 47 -11.11 -7.22 -8.38
C SER A 47 -12.20 -6.98 -7.34
N TYR A 48 -11.98 -6.05 -6.40
CA TYR A 48 -12.94 -5.64 -5.38
C TYR A 48 -13.29 -4.17 -5.54
N GLU A 49 -14.57 -3.84 -5.41
CA GLU A 49 -15.06 -2.48 -5.66
C GLU A 49 -14.77 -1.51 -4.51
N TYR A 50 -14.71 -1.98 -3.27
CA TYR A 50 -14.64 -1.12 -2.08
C TYR A 50 -13.29 -1.25 -1.36
N ASP A 51 -12.64 -0.11 -1.11
CA ASP A 51 -11.44 0.02 -0.28
C ASP A 51 -11.54 1.29 0.58
N ALA A 52 -11.67 1.13 1.90
CA ALA A 52 -11.82 2.25 2.84
C ALA A 52 -10.59 3.18 2.89
N GLY A 53 -9.39 2.68 2.60
CA GLY A 53 -8.16 3.47 2.55
C GLY A 53 -8.09 4.39 1.33
N THR A 54 -8.95 4.18 0.32
CA THR A 54 -9.02 5.00 -0.89
C THR A 54 -10.43 5.54 -1.16
N GLY A 55 -11.18 5.87 -0.10
CA GLY A 55 -12.50 6.50 -0.23
C GLY A 55 -13.62 5.56 -0.67
N GLY A 56 -13.57 4.30 -0.23
CA GLY A 56 -14.57 3.28 -0.55
C GLY A 56 -14.54 2.90 -2.02
N THR A 57 -15.55 3.36 -2.78
CA THR A 57 -15.63 3.11 -4.23
C THR A 57 -14.85 4.13 -5.07
N GLY A 58 -14.02 4.96 -4.41
CA GLY A 58 -13.15 5.96 -5.03
C GLY A 58 -12.32 5.42 -6.21
N LYS A 59 -11.98 6.33 -7.14
CA LYS A 59 -11.30 6.04 -8.40
C LYS A 59 -9.99 6.82 -8.51
N CYS A 60 -9.28 6.69 -9.63
CA CYS A 60 -8.06 7.45 -9.92
C CYS A 60 -6.99 7.29 -8.83
N VAL A 61 -6.86 6.08 -8.29
CA VAL A 61 -5.90 5.79 -7.23
C VAL A 61 -4.49 5.82 -7.81
N SER A 62 -3.60 6.56 -7.17
CA SER A 62 -2.18 6.59 -7.49
C SER A 62 -1.32 6.50 -6.24
N VAL A 63 -0.09 6.01 -6.42
CA VAL A 63 0.94 5.99 -5.39
C VAL A 63 2.25 6.51 -5.97
N ARG A 64 2.92 7.37 -5.22
CA ARG A 64 4.23 7.92 -5.56
C ARG A 64 5.14 7.86 -4.35
N LEU A 65 6.38 7.43 -4.57
CA LEU A 65 7.43 7.48 -3.55
C LEU A 65 7.79 8.93 -3.21
N CYS A 66 7.82 9.27 -1.93
CA CYS A 66 8.29 10.56 -1.43
C CYS A 66 9.72 10.45 -0.88
N ASP A 67 9.97 9.46 -0.03
CA ASP A 67 11.26 9.23 0.60
C ASP A 67 11.45 7.74 0.91
N LYS A 68 12.70 7.29 1.04
CA LYS A 68 13.03 5.90 1.39
C LYS A 68 14.28 5.80 2.24
N ASN A 69 14.30 4.77 3.07
CA ASN A 69 15.49 4.31 3.78
C ASN A 69 15.79 2.87 3.36
N ASP A 70 16.84 2.70 2.56
CA ASP A 70 17.26 1.38 2.06
C ASP A 70 17.80 0.46 3.17
N THR A 71 18.32 1.01 4.27
CA THR A 71 18.83 0.23 5.41
C THR A 71 17.69 -0.42 6.19
N THR A 72 16.65 0.36 6.51
CA THR A 72 15.48 -0.14 7.25
C THR A 72 14.40 -0.71 6.34
N ARG A 73 14.54 -0.57 5.02
CA ARG A 73 13.55 -0.94 4.00
C ARG A 73 12.18 -0.34 4.30
N THR A 74 12.17 0.94 4.65
CA THR A 74 10.96 1.71 4.93
C THR A 74 10.85 2.86 3.95
N ALA A 75 9.63 3.16 3.51
CA ALA A 75 9.37 4.28 2.61
C ALA A 75 8.24 5.14 3.13
N THR A 76 8.21 6.37 2.65
CA THR A 76 7.08 7.29 2.78
C THR A 76 6.51 7.47 1.39
N SER A 77 5.23 7.15 1.20
CA SER A 77 4.56 7.25 -0.09
C SER A 77 3.36 8.18 -0.02
N ARG A 78 3.16 8.99 -1.04
CA ARG A 78 1.93 9.75 -1.24
C ARG A 78 0.93 8.87 -1.98
N LEU A 79 -0.22 8.66 -1.37
CA LEU A 79 -1.37 8.05 -2.04
C LEU A 79 -2.37 9.15 -2.38
N MET A 80 -2.98 9.02 -3.56
CA MET A 80 -4.06 9.90 -3.99
C MET A 80 -5.22 9.07 -4.51
N TYR A 81 -6.44 9.56 -4.33
CA TYR A 81 -7.65 8.98 -4.91
C TYR A 81 -8.68 10.08 -5.15
N ARG A 82 -9.56 9.86 -6.12
CA ARG A 82 -10.75 10.68 -6.32
C ARG A 82 -11.89 10.10 -5.48
N ASP A 83 -12.33 10.88 -4.51
CA ASP A 83 -13.44 10.51 -3.64
C ASP A 83 -14.73 10.33 -4.43
N ALA A 84 -15.51 9.29 -4.09
CA ALA A 84 -16.68 8.91 -4.86
C ALA A 84 -17.86 9.88 -4.67
N GLU A 85 -17.98 10.49 -3.50
CA GLU A 85 -19.11 11.36 -3.14
C GLU A 85 -18.82 12.81 -3.51
N THR A 86 -17.68 13.33 -3.06
CA THR A 86 -17.31 14.73 -3.25
C THR A 86 -16.64 15.00 -4.60
N THR A 87 -16.20 13.94 -5.29
CA THR A 87 -15.42 13.99 -6.54
C THR A 87 -14.07 14.69 -6.44
N GLN A 88 -13.67 15.09 -5.23
CA GLN A 88 -12.40 15.76 -4.95
C GLN A 88 -11.24 14.78 -5.03
N LEU A 89 -10.08 15.29 -5.39
CA LEU A 89 -8.85 14.52 -5.33
C LEU A 89 -8.27 14.63 -3.92
N ILE A 90 -8.36 13.55 -3.16
CA ILE A 90 -7.86 13.42 -1.80
C ILE A 90 -6.49 12.79 -1.84
N GLY A 91 -5.58 13.23 -0.97
CA GLY A 91 -4.28 12.60 -0.83
C GLY A 91 -3.79 12.58 0.60
N PHE A 92 -3.12 11.49 0.95
CA PHE A 92 -2.53 11.27 2.26
C PHE A 92 -1.15 10.62 2.10
N THR A 93 -0.37 10.67 3.16
CA THR A 93 0.97 10.08 3.19
C THR A 93 0.93 8.83 4.05
N ALA A 94 1.47 7.73 3.55
CA ALA A 94 1.56 6.46 4.25
C ALA A 94 3.01 6.06 4.46
N ARG A 95 3.31 5.52 5.64
CA ARG A 95 4.54 4.79 5.90
C ARG A 95 4.38 3.40 5.34
N VAL A 96 5.31 3.01 4.48
CA VAL A 96 5.35 1.70 3.85
C VAL A 96 6.46 0.89 4.51
N THR A 97 6.11 -0.28 5.01
CA THR A 97 7.04 -1.26 5.58
C THR A 97 6.88 -2.60 4.88
N MET A 98 7.92 -3.42 4.90
CA MET A 98 7.86 -4.73 4.26
C MET A 98 7.65 -5.81 5.32
N ALA A 99 6.92 -6.85 4.93
CA ALA A 99 6.77 -8.07 5.69
C ALA A 99 6.99 -9.27 4.80
N ARG A 100 7.15 -10.42 5.45
CA ARG A 100 7.44 -11.69 4.80
C ARG A 100 6.26 -12.63 4.98
N SER A 101 5.81 -13.21 3.88
CA SER A 101 4.81 -14.26 3.89
C SER A 101 5.39 -15.57 4.45
N TRP A 102 4.51 -16.47 4.89
CA TRP A 102 4.94 -17.77 5.38
C TRP A 102 5.68 -18.55 4.28
N ASN A 103 6.88 -19.04 4.60
CA ASN A 103 7.75 -19.79 3.68
C ASN A 103 8.41 -18.98 2.56
N SER A 104 8.31 -17.64 2.58
CA SER A 104 9.07 -16.77 1.68
C SER A 104 10.48 -16.53 2.20
N THR A 105 11.42 -16.32 1.29
CA THR A 105 12.84 -16.00 1.60
C THR A 105 13.15 -14.52 1.51
N VAL A 106 12.22 -13.72 0.98
CA VAL A 106 12.34 -12.27 0.83
C VAL A 106 11.18 -11.57 1.54
N ASP A 107 11.21 -10.24 1.61
CA ASP A 107 10.04 -9.50 2.07
C ASP A 107 9.15 -9.23 0.86
N ASP A 108 8.00 -9.87 0.81
CA ASP A 108 7.09 -9.94 -0.35
C ASP A 108 5.70 -9.34 -0.06
N ILE A 109 5.48 -8.84 1.16
CA ILE A 109 4.26 -8.16 1.58
C ILE A 109 4.54 -6.68 1.79
N ILE A 110 3.73 -5.82 1.18
CA ILE A 110 3.70 -4.38 1.46
C ILE A 110 2.71 -4.12 2.59
N ARG A 111 3.15 -3.42 3.63
CA ARG A 111 2.29 -2.94 4.72
C ARG A 111 2.20 -1.42 4.68
N LEU A 112 0.97 -0.92 4.66
CA LEU A 112 0.68 0.50 4.77
C LEU A 112 0.31 0.83 6.22
N GLY A 113 1.07 1.73 6.82
CA GLY A 113 0.74 2.39 8.08
C GLY A 113 0.58 3.89 7.86
N ASN A 114 -0.02 4.58 8.83
CA ASN A 114 -0.10 6.03 8.77
C ASN A 114 1.32 6.63 8.92
N ALA A 115 1.73 7.51 8.01
CA ALA A 115 3.04 8.18 8.10
C ALA A 115 3.10 9.20 9.25
N ASP A 116 1.95 9.76 9.63
CA ASP A 116 1.83 10.74 10.71
C ASP A 116 1.84 10.07 12.09
N ASP A 117 1.59 8.76 12.14
CA ASP A 117 1.67 7.97 13.36
C ASP A 117 3.06 7.33 13.50
N CYS A 118 3.93 8.00 14.25
CA CYS A 118 5.26 7.50 14.58
C CYS A 118 5.24 6.21 15.42
N THR A 119 4.08 5.85 15.98
CA THR A 119 3.86 4.68 16.84
C THR A 119 3.15 3.53 16.14
N ALA A 120 2.86 3.64 14.84
CA ALA A 120 2.36 2.54 14.03
C ALA A 120 3.41 1.41 13.98
N THR A 121 3.37 0.55 15.01
CA THR A 121 4.29 -0.57 15.20
C THR A 121 3.84 -1.81 14.44
N ARG A 122 4.86 -2.58 14.08
CA ARG A 122 4.93 -3.80 13.26
C ARG A 122 3.88 -4.88 13.51
#